data_AF-A0A5K1ACI4-F1
#
_entry.id   AF-A0A5K1ACI4-F1
#
_cell.length_a   1.000
_cell.length_b   1.000
_cell.length_c   1.000
_cell.angle_alpha   90.00
_cell.angle_beta   90.00
_cell.angle_gamma   90.00
#
_symmetry.space_group_name_H-M   'P 1'
#
loop_
_entity.id
_entity.type
_entity.pdbx_description
1 polymer ?
#
loop_
_entity_poly.entity_id
_entity_poly.type
_entity_poly.pdbx_seq_one_letter_code
_entity_poly.pdbx_strand_id
1 'polypeptide(L)' 'GVGGIIELAPGYLPAVYGMVKKAGGLCIADEVQAGFARTGSHFWGFESHGVVPDIVTMAK' A
#
# COMPACT_ATOMS: atom_id res chain seq x y z
N GLY A 1 0.17 10.80 -2.15
CA GLY A 1 1.34 11.08 -3.01
C GLY A 1 1.17 12.40 -3.76
N VAL A 2 1.87 12.58 -4.89
CA VAL A 2 1.89 13.83 -5.69
C VAL A 2 0.50 14.28 -6.15
N GLY A 3 -0.44 13.35 -6.38
CA GLY A 3 -1.82 13.66 -6.77
C GLY A 3 -2.74 14.21 -5.67
N GLY A 4 -2.20 14.68 -4.54
CA GLY A 4 -3.00 15.35 -3.48
C GLY A 4 -3.18 14.58 -2.17
N ILE A 5 -2.21 13.72 -1.79
CA ILE A 5 -2.18 13.02 -0.48
C ILE A 5 -3.56 12.45 -0.09
N ILE A 6 -4.11 11.61 -0.97
CA ILE A 6 -5.43 11.01 -0.78
C ILE A 6 -5.30 9.79 0.13
N GLU A 7 -6.04 9.80 1.23
CA GLU A 7 -6.19 8.63 2.11
C GLU A 7 -7.23 7.66 1.53
N LEU A 8 -6.93 6.37 1.62
CA LEU A 8 -7.83 5.33 1.12
C LEU A 8 -8.92 5.05 2.15
N ALA A 9 -10.15 4.82 1.67
CA ALA A 9 -11.25 4.40 2.53
C ALA A 9 -10.89 3.10 3.30
N PRO A 10 -11.35 2.94 4.56
CA PRO A 10 -11.11 1.72 5.32
C PRO A 10 -11.54 0.46 4.55
N GLY A 11 -10.70 -0.57 4.56
CA GLY A 11 -10.98 -1.84 3.87
C GLY A 11 -10.76 -1.83 2.35
N TYR A 12 -10.41 -0.69 1.74
CA TYR A 12 -10.17 -0.60 0.30
C TYR A 12 -9.05 -1.55 -0.17
N LEU A 13 -7.84 -1.47 0.42
CA LEU A 13 -6.72 -2.32 0.00
C LEU A 13 -6.96 -3.82 0.25
N PRO A 14 -7.51 -4.27 1.41
CA PRO A 14 -7.87 -5.68 1.59
C PRO A 14 -8.81 -6.22 0.50
N ALA A 15 -9.84 -5.46 0.12
CA ALA A 15 -10.77 -5.86 -0.93
C ALA A 15 -10.07 -5.95 -2.30
N VAL A 16 -9.28 -4.94 -2.67
CA VAL A 16 -8.54 -4.90 -3.93
C VAL A 16 -7.53 -6.04 -4.02
N TYR A 17 -6.72 -6.26 -2.99
CA TYR A 17 -5.72 -7.34 -2.96
C TYR A 17 -6.39 -8.70 -3.09
N GLY A 18 -7.53 -8.90 -2.42
CA GLY A 18 -8.31 -10.13 -2.53
C GLY A 18 -8.78 -10.39 -3.97
N MET A 19 -9.24 -9.37 -4.68
CA MET A 19 -9.65 -9.48 -6.09
C MET A 19 -8.46 -9.78 -7.01
N VAL A 20 -7.35 -9.06 -6.84
CA VAL A 20 -6.13 -9.25 -7.65
C VAL A 20 -5.58 -10.66 -7.47
N LYS A 21 -5.46 -11.14 -6.23
CA LYS A 21 -4.96 -12.50 -5.94
C LYS A 21 -5.88 -13.59 -6.50
N LYS A 22 -7.20 -13.43 -6.43
CA LYS A 22 -8.16 -14.37 -7.05
C LYS A 22 -8.01 -14.46 -8.57
N ALA A 23 -7.59 -13.37 -9.21
CA ALA A 23 -7.32 -13.33 -10.65
C ALA A 23 -5.90 -13.82 -11.02
N GLY A 24 -5.09 -14.25 -10.04
CA GLY A 24 -3.69 -14.65 -10.28
C GLY A 24 -2.73 -13.47 -10.51
N GLY A 25 -3.14 -12.24 -10.17
CA GLY A 25 -2.32 -11.05 -10.30
C GLY A 25 -1.39 -10.83 -9.11
N LEU A 26 -0.45 -9.90 -9.28
CA LEU A 26 0.49 -9.44 -8.26
C LEU A 26 0.07 -8.08 -7.70
N CYS A 27 0.31 -7.87 -6.41
CA CYS A 27 0.13 -6.61 -5.71
C CYS A 27 1.48 -5.94 -5.49
N ILE A 28 1.71 -4.79 -6.13
CA ILE A 28 2.93 -3.99 -5.97
C ILE A 28 2.58 -2.74 -5.15
N ALA A 29 3.24 -2.54 -4.02
CA ALA A 29 3.09 -1.34 -3.21
C ALA A 29 4.18 -0.32 -3.56
N ASP A 30 3.77 0.83 -4.10
CA ASP A 30 4.68 1.96 -4.30
C ASP A 30 4.82 2.78 -3.01
N GLU A 31 5.86 2.44 -2.25
CA GLU A 31 6.21 3.07 -0.99
C GLU A 31 7.28 4.15 -1.16
N VAL A 32 7.58 4.59 -2.39
CA VAL A 32 8.57 5.64 -2.66
C VAL A 32 8.17 6.93 -1.94
N GLN A 33 6.90 7.15 -1.59
CA GLN A 33 6.42 8.35 -0.90
C GLN A 33 5.96 8.13 0.54
N ALA A 34 5.42 6.94 0.83
CA ALA A 34 4.77 6.62 2.09
C ALA A 34 5.62 5.71 3.01
N GLY A 35 6.69 5.11 2.49
CA GLY A 35 7.61 4.28 3.26
C GLY A 35 8.49 5.08 4.22
N PHE A 36 9.37 4.36 4.92
CA PHE A 36 10.29 4.91 5.93
C PHE A 36 9.59 5.74 7.01
N ALA A 37 8.51 5.19 7.57
CA ALA A 37 7.75 5.77 8.66
C ALA A 37 7.12 7.14 8.38
N ARG A 38 6.92 7.52 7.10
CA ARG A 38 6.26 8.78 6.73
C ARG A 38 4.88 8.93 7.36
N THR A 39 4.14 7.83 7.50
CA THR A 39 2.78 7.80 8.05
C THR A 39 2.75 7.61 9.58
N GLY A 40 3.91 7.48 10.23
CA GLY A 40 4.05 7.44 11.68
C GLY A 40 4.01 6.04 12.26
N SER A 41 2.82 5.47 12.46
CA SER A 41 2.62 4.26 13.29
C SER A 41 3.26 2.97 12.76
N HIS A 42 3.73 2.97 11.51
CA HIS A 42 4.27 1.81 10.81
C HIS A 42 5.46 2.23 9.95
N PHE A 43 6.30 1.28 9.53
CA PHE A 43 7.45 1.59 8.67
C PHE A 43 7.03 1.79 7.21
N TRP A 44 6.00 1.06 6.77
CA TRP A 44 5.42 1.13 5.43
C TRP A 44 3.97 1.58 5.46
N GLY A 45 3.51 2.26 4.40
CA GLY A 45 2.11 2.68 4.27
C GLY A 45 1.13 1.51 4.24
N PHE A 46 1.45 0.43 3.51
CA PHE A 46 0.58 -0.75 3.38
C PHE A 46 0.26 -1.45 4.71
N GLU A 47 1.15 -1.36 5.72
CA GLU A 47 0.97 -1.99 7.04
C GLU A 47 -0.26 -1.40 7.76
N SER A 48 -0.44 -0.08 7.65
CA SER A 48 -1.60 0.62 8.23
C SER A 48 -2.95 0.15 7.66
N HIS A 49 -2.95 -0.48 6.49
CA HIS A 49 -4.13 -1.06 5.86
C HIS A 49 -4.24 -2.58 6.02
N GLY A 50 -3.32 -3.21 6.77
CA GLY A 50 -3.36 -4.64 7.08
C GLY A 50 -3.18 -5.55 5.87
N VAL A 51 -2.47 -5.09 4.84
CA VAL A 51 -2.17 -5.89 3.64
C VAL A 51 -0.68 -6.15 3.49
N VAL A 52 -0.32 -7.25 2.81
CA VAL A 52 1.07 -7.59 2.48
C VAL A 52 1.20 -7.67 0.95
N PRO A 53 1.97 -6.77 0.32
CA PRO A 53 2.23 -6.80 -1.12
C PRO A 53 3.20 -7.91 -1.49
N ASP A 54 3.24 -8.27 -2.77
CA ASP A 54 4.21 -9.22 -3.32
C ASP A 54 5.56 -8.52 -3.61
N ILE A 55 5.52 -7.24 -3.99
CA ILE A 55 6.69 -6.42 -4.31
C ILE A 55 6.51 -5.02 -3.70
N VAL A 56 7.59 -4.43 -3.20
CA VAL A 56 7.63 -3.05 -2.69
C VAL A 56 8.64 -2.23 -3.49
N THR A 57 8.28 -1.04 -3.94
CA THR A 57 9.23 -0.05 -4.48
C THR A 57 9.53 1.01 -3.44
N MET A 58 10.81 1.42 -3.35
CA MET A 58 11.28 2.36 -2.32
C MET A 58 12.38 3.27 -2.87
N ALA A 59 12.35 4.55 -2.47
CA ALA A 59 13.32 5.62 -2.75
C ALA A 59 12.88 6.88 -1.96
N LYS A 60 13.14 8.07 -2.53
CA LYS A 60 13.03 9.42 -1.92
C LYS A 60 14.02 9.68 -0.79
#